data_AF-A0A9N9R269-F1
#
_entry.id   AF-A0A9N9R269-F1
#
_cell.length_a   1.000
_cell.length_b   1.000
_cell.length_c   1.000
_cell.angle_alpha   90.00
_cell.angle_beta   90.00
_cell.angle_gamma   90.00
#
_symmetry.space_group_name_H-M   'P 1'
#
loop_
_entity.id
_entity.type
_entity.pdbx_description
1 polymer ?
#
loop_
_entity_poly.entity_id
_entity_poly.type
_entity_poly.pdbx_seq_one_letter_code
_entity_poly.pdbx_strand_id
1 'polypeptide(L)'
;MSNVKSLNRIQVFILQILFGVSIYIGSQGTGLDKVSELAVTVARYVAYIYVIRGSGEAIRLTHNAFRCGDSDGLTRLYKKNHAHYLVFAASVGYVLLSHASILGDEFLYLYVGSLIVKYIDMEKQKRAVSYGTGMACSFYEGYLAHMIPSDGHKFVGFEENIRMYESNESIKFPVIRLFIIITKDLYCPPDLKAFNKPNRPDLPYLEACKPLEKVKKDVAGVKKRVYRNSAYKVVRRAAPPLYVAAECATPLHTLHLVLSKKALYTELEDIDKDEVVNDFCTMLTSILTTNPDCKGKCECIYFDNTDPEANLAQVLIDRIREIEPNFEEIVRSKDCD
;
A
#
# COMPACT_ATOMS: atom_id res chain seq x y z
N MET A 1 0.77 42.10 -13.45
CA MET A 1 0.84 41.06 -12.40
C MET A 1 2.31 40.79 -12.13
N SER A 2 2.80 41.21 -10.95
CA SER A 2 4.22 41.13 -10.58
C SER A 2 4.65 39.69 -10.33
N ASN A 3 5.73 39.30 -10.98
CA ASN A 3 6.37 38.01 -10.91
C ASN A 3 7.06 37.84 -9.54
N VAL A 4 6.37 37.26 -8.56
CA VAL A 4 6.94 36.91 -7.26
C VAL A 4 7.82 35.69 -7.46
N LYS A 5 9.14 35.91 -7.58
CA LYS A 5 10.14 34.82 -7.54
C LYS A 5 9.98 34.08 -6.22
N SER A 6 9.64 32.79 -6.29
CA SER A 6 9.62 31.89 -5.13
C SER A 6 10.99 31.91 -4.46
N LEU A 7 11.06 32.33 -3.19
CA LEU A 7 12.29 32.29 -2.41
C LEU A 7 12.87 30.88 -2.40
N ASN A 8 14.16 30.76 -2.68
CA ASN A 8 14.87 29.48 -2.59
C ASN A 8 14.85 29.01 -1.10
N ARG A 9 14.67 27.71 -0.84
CA ARG A 9 14.64 27.12 0.51
C ARG A 9 15.84 27.58 1.36
N ILE A 10 17.01 27.76 0.75
CA ILE A 10 18.23 28.24 1.43
C ILE A 10 18.06 29.69 1.93
N GLN A 11 17.43 30.56 1.14
CA GLN A 11 17.17 31.95 1.54
C GLN A 11 16.18 32.00 2.71
N VAL A 12 15.18 31.13 2.70
CA VAL A 12 14.22 30.99 3.83
C VAL A 12 14.95 30.57 5.11
N PHE A 13 15.86 29.59 5.02
CA PHE A 13 16.68 29.16 6.16
C PHE A 13 17.60 30.26 6.69
N ILE A 14 18.29 30.99 5.80
CA ILE A 14 19.16 32.12 6.18
C ILE A 14 18.34 33.22 6.88
N LEU A 15 17.16 33.55 6.35
CA LEU A 15 16.24 34.52 6.97
C LEU A 15 15.77 34.07 8.35
N GLN A 16 15.47 32.77 8.54
CA GLN A 16 15.08 32.22 9.85
C GLN A 16 16.22 32.29 10.87
N ILE A 17 17.46 31.99 10.45
CA ILE A 17 18.64 32.11 11.31
C ILE A 17 18.88 33.56 11.70
N LEU A 18 18.86 34.48 10.72
CA LEU A 18 19.04 35.91 10.96
C LEU A 18 17.96 36.45 11.91
N PHE A 19 16.70 36.05 11.71
CA PHE A 19 15.59 36.43 12.57
C PHE A 19 15.81 35.99 14.02
N GLY A 20 16.18 34.72 14.24
CA GLY A 20 16.49 34.20 15.58
C GLY A 20 17.66 34.92 16.24
N VAL A 21 18.72 35.20 15.50
CA VAL A 21 19.90 35.96 15.98
C VAL A 21 19.53 37.40 16.34
N SER A 22 18.70 38.07 15.54
CA SER A 22 18.26 39.44 15.83
C SER A 22 17.34 39.55 17.06
N ILE A 23 16.47 38.57 17.30
CA ILE A 23 15.66 38.50 18.54
C ILE A 23 16.59 38.33 19.75
N TYR A 24 17.58 37.44 19.64
CA TYR A 24 18.52 37.19 20.72
C TYR A 24 19.38 38.42 21.05
N ILE A 25 20.01 39.04 20.04
CA ILE A 25 20.82 40.27 20.20
C ILE A 25 19.98 41.43 20.74
N GLY A 26 18.72 41.57 20.29
CA GLY A 26 17.80 42.61 20.77
C GLY A 26 17.37 42.42 22.23
N SER A 27 17.47 41.21 22.77
CA SER A 27 17.02 40.87 24.14
C SER A 27 18.10 40.98 25.22
N GLN A 28 19.40 40.93 24.87
CA GLN A 28 20.48 40.82 25.85
C GLN A 28 21.70 41.66 25.40
N GLY A 29 21.99 42.76 26.11
CA GLY A 29 23.17 43.60 25.87
C GLY A 29 24.49 42.81 25.89
N THR A 30 25.42 43.21 25.01
CA THR A 30 26.60 42.44 24.56
C THR A 30 27.70 42.28 25.63
N GLY A 31 27.97 41.04 26.04
CA GLY A 31 29.16 40.64 26.81
C GLY A 31 29.63 39.25 26.41
N LEU A 32 30.94 39.01 26.36
CA LEU A 32 31.55 37.75 25.87
C LEU A 32 31.21 36.54 26.73
N ASP A 33 30.96 36.71 28.03
CA ASP A 33 30.50 35.62 28.93
C ASP A 33 29.13 35.07 28.56
N LYS A 34 28.31 35.85 27.83
CA LYS A 34 26.99 35.41 27.34
C LYS A 34 27.09 34.49 26.12
N VAL A 35 28.26 34.42 25.47
CA VAL A 35 28.44 33.62 24.25
C VAL A 35 28.60 32.14 24.59
N SER A 36 29.31 31.82 25.68
CA SER A 36 29.42 30.43 26.16
C SER A 36 28.09 29.91 26.68
N GLU A 37 27.34 30.73 27.44
CA GLU A 37 26.00 30.40 27.92
C GLU A 37 24.99 30.17 26.78
N LEU A 38 25.06 31.01 25.74
CA LEU A 38 24.29 30.82 24.51
C LEU A 38 24.65 29.50 23.82
N ALA A 39 25.93 29.19 23.69
CA ALA A 39 26.38 27.97 23.02
C ALA A 39 25.88 26.72 23.75
N VAL A 40 25.92 26.72 25.08
CA VAL A 40 25.38 25.63 25.91
C VAL A 40 23.87 25.50 25.73
N THR A 41 23.17 26.63 25.69
CA THR A 41 21.72 26.67 25.44
C THR A 41 21.40 26.10 24.06
N VAL A 42 22.05 26.58 22.99
CA VAL A 42 21.85 26.08 21.63
C VAL A 42 22.14 24.58 21.54
N ALA A 43 23.25 24.10 22.11
CA ALA A 43 23.58 22.67 22.14
C ALA A 43 22.50 21.84 22.86
N ARG A 44 21.97 22.33 23.98
CA ARG A 44 20.88 21.70 24.72
C ARG A 44 19.60 21.59 23.87
N TYR A 45 19.19 22.67 23.21
CA TYR A 45 18.01 22.67 22.32
C TYR A 45 18.19 21.76 21.10
N VAL A 46 19.40 21.71 20.53
CA VAL A 46 19.73 20.75 19.46
C VAL A 46 19.55 19.32 19.97
N ALA A 47 20.05 19.00 21.18
CA ALA A 47 19.84 17.70 21.79
C ALA A 47 18.35 17.39 22.00
N TYR A 48 17.54 18.37 22.43
CA TYR A 48 16.09 18.19 22.58
C TYR A 48 15.38 17.86 21.28
N ILE A 49 15.69 18.58 20.20
CA ILE A 49 15.11 18.32 18.88
C ILE A 49 15.42 16.89 18.42
N TYR A 50 16.65 16.42 18.66
CA TYR A 50 17.05 15.06 18.30
C TYR A 50 16.39 14.00 19.19
N VAL A 51 16.20 14.24 20.49
CA VAL A 51 15.44 13.33 21.37
C VAL A 51 13.97 13.25 20.94
N ILE A 52 13.34 14.40 20.67
CA ILE A 52 11.96 14.48 20.18
C ILE A 52 11.82 13.69 18.87
N ARG A 53 12.68 13.96 17.88
CA ARG A 53 12.66 13.26 16.59
C ARG A 53 12.95 11.76 16.75
N GLY A 54 13.98 11.41 17.52
CA GLY A 54 14.40 10.05 17.77
C GLY A 54 13.32 9.21 18.47
N SER A 55 12.55 9.81 19.38
CA SER A 55 11.46 9.11 20.07
C SER A 55 10.37 8.61 19.12
N GLY A 56 10.05 9.37 18.07
CA GLY A 56 9.07 8.95 17.06
C GLY A 56 9.54 7.74 16.24
N GLU A 57 10.77 7.76 15.76
CA GLU A 57 11.34 6.64 15.01
C GLU A 57 11.54 5.40 15.89
N ALA A 58 11.97 5.59 17.15
CA ALA A 58 12.09 4.51 18.12
C ALA A 58 10.75 3.81 18.36
N ILE A 59 9.68 4.57 18.60
CA ILE A 59 8.33 4.02 18.77
C ILE A 59 7.88 3.25 17.52
N ARG A 60 8.15 3.78 16.32
CA ARG A 60 7.77 3.12 15.05
C ARG A 60 8.53 1.81 14.85
N LEU A 61 9.84 1.80 15.12
CA LEU A 61 10.67 0.60 15.05
C LEU A 61 10.25 -0.44 16.07
N THR A 62 9.97 -0.03 17.31
CA THR A 62 9.47 -0.93 18.35
C THR A 62 8.13 -1.53 17.95
N HIS A 63 7.19 -0.73 17.46
CA HIS A 63 5.91 -1.23 16.94
C HIS A 63 6.09 -2.25 15.80
N ASN A 64 6.94 -1.95 14.82
CA ASN A 64 7.18 -2.84 13.68
C ASN A 64 7.91 -4.12 14.08
N ALA A 65 8.87 -4.04 15.01
CA ALA A 65 9.55 -5.21 15.54
C ALA A 65 8.58 -6.14 16.29
N PHE A 66 7.68 -5.57 17.11
CA PHE A 66 6.66 -6.35 17.82
C PHE A 66 5.62 -6.99 16.90
N ARG A 67 5.24 -6.31 15.82
CA ARG A 67 4.15 -6.77 14.93
C ARG A 67 4.62 -7.65 13.78
N CYS A 68 5.81 -7.39 13.24
CA CYS A 68 6.31 -8.00 12.00
C CYS A 68 7.62 -8.78 12.17
N GLY A 69 8.21 -8.83 13.37
CA GLY A 69 9.44 -9.57 13.62
C GLY A 69 10.69 -9.02 12.91
N ASP A 70 10.63 -7.78 12.39
CA ASP A 70 11.73 -7.14 11.67
C ASP A 70 12.81 -6.62 12.64
N SER A 71 13.85 -7.43 12.84
CA SER A 71 15.02 -7.08 13.67
C SER A 71 16.03 -6.18 12.97
N ASP A 72 15.97 -6.06 11.63
CA ASP A 72 16.99 -5.39 10.83
C ASP A 72 16.73 -3.89 10.64
N GLY A 73 15.62 -3.37 11.19
CA GLY A 73 15.25 -1.96 11.13
C GLY A 73 16.26 -1.02 11.80
N LEU A 74 16.89 -1.45 12.91
CA LEU A 74 17.87 -0.65 13.66
C LEU A 74 19.14 -0.38 12.86
N THR A 75 19.68 -1.40 12.20
CA THR A 75 20.92 -1.29 11.41
C THR A 75 20.71 -0.39 10.18
N ARG A 76 19.53 -0.43 9.57
CA ARG A 76 19.14 0.45 8.46
C ARG A 76 19.00 1.91 8.92
N LEU A 77 18.39 2.14 10.09
CA LEU A 77 18.24 3.48 10.67
C LEU A 77 19.60 4.12 10.98
N TYR A 78 20.52 3.34 11.56
CA TYR A 78 21.86 3.80 11.90
C TYR A 78 22.65 4.26 10.65
N LYS A 79 22.64 3.46 9.58
CA LYS A 79 23.32 3.81 8.32
C LYS A 79 22.71 5.03 7.64
N LYS A 80 21.38 5.18 7.67
CA LYS A 80 20.69 6.31 7.02
C LYS A 80 20.94 7.65 7.73
N ASN A 81 21.12 7.62 9.06
CA ASN A 81 21.13 8.83 9.90
C ASN A 81 22.45 9.09 10.64
N HIS A 82 23.57 8.50 10.21
CA HIS A 82 24.87 8.62 10.90
C HIS A 82 25.27 10.07 11.22
N ALA A 83 25.08 11.00 10.28
CA ALA A 83 25.38 12.42 10.50
C ALA A 83 24.54 13.05 11.63
N HIS A 84 23.26 12.66 11.77
CA HIS A 84 22.39 13.14 12.82
C HIS A 84 22.82 12.63 14.21
N TYR A 85 23.26 11.39 14.31
CA TYR A 85 23.80 10.83 15.55
C TYR A 85 25.10 11.53 15.98
N LEU A 86 25.97 11.87 15.04
CA LEU A 86 27.19 12.64 15.35
C LEU A 86 26.87 14.03 15.89
N VAL A 87 25.93 14.76 15.27
CA VAL A 87 25.51 16.09 15.75
C VAL A 87 24.85 15.98 17.13
N PHE A 88 24.02 14.97 17.35
CA PHE A 88 23.42 14.71 18.65
C PHE A 88 24.49 14.43 19.72
N ALA A 89 25.42 13.51 19.46
CA ALA A 89 26.50 13.15 20.38
C ALA A 89 27.41 14.35 20.68
N ALA A 90 27.76 15.15 19.67
CA ALA A 90 28.54 16.37 19.85
C ALA A 90 27.80 17.40 20.73
N SER A 91 26.49 17.55 20.54
CA SER A 91 25.66 18.47 21.32
C SER A 91 25.54 18.04 22.78
N VAL A 92 25.30 16.75 23.03
CA VAL A 92 25.27 16.18 24.39
C VAL A 92 26.65 16.28 25.05
N GLY A 93 27.71 15.94 24.33
CA GLY A 93 29.09 16.03 24.82
C GLY A 93 29.46 17.46 25.21
N TYR A 94 29.08 18.46 24.40
CA TYR A 94 29.32 19.87 24.70
C TYR A 94 28.60 20.32 25.98
N VAL A 95 27.32 19.94 26.15
CA VAL A 95 26.55 20.26 27.36
C VAL A 95 27.17 19.61 28.61
N LEU A 96 27.58 18.34 28.51
CA LEU A 96 28.25 17.63 29.61
C LEU A 96 29.60 18.25 29.99
N LEU A 97 30.42 18.63 29.00
CA LEU A 97 31.71 19.30 29.22
C LEU A 97 31.55 20.69 29.86
N SER A 98 30.42 21.35 29.62
CA SER A 98 30.07 22.61 30.28
C SER A 98 29.49 22.45 31.70
N HIS A 99 29.43 21.21 32.24
CA HIS A 99 28.83 20.87 33.53
C HIS A 99 27.36 21.29 33.69
N ALA A 100 26.65 21.46 32.58
CA ALA A 100 25.25 21.84 32.58
C ALA A 100 24.35 20.60 32.53
N SER A 101 23.13 20.70 33.08
CA SER A 101 22.14 19.63 32.93
C SER A 101 21.70 19.48 31.48
N ILE A 102 21.61 18.23 31.03
CA ILE A 102 21.11 17.90 29.68
C ILE A 102 19.62 18.20 29.63
N LEU A 103 18.84 17.71 30.60
CA LEU A 103 17.39 17.91 30.69
C LEU A 103 17.08 19.03 31.69
N GLY A 104 16.47 20.10 31.23
CA GLY A 104 15.87 21.16 32.02
C GLY A 104 14.36 21.15 31.85
N ASP A 105 13.67 21.94 32.68
CA ASP A 105 12.19 21.97 32.74
C ASP A 105 11.54 22.33 31.40
N GLU A 106 12.25 23.12 30.57
CA GLU A 106 11.86 23.50 29.21
C GLU A 106 11.67 22.31 28.26
N PHE A 107 12.39 21.20 28.48
CA PHE A 107 12.29 20.00 27.64
C PHE A 107 10.87 19.46 27.60
N LEU A 108 10.19 19.41 28.75
CA LEU A 108 8.85 18.85 28.82
C LEU A 108 7.86 19.67 28.01
N TYR A 109 7.94 21.00 28.10
CA TYR A 109 7.07 21.91 27.33
C TYR A 109 7.32 21.79 25.82
N LEU A 110 8.59 21.68 25.40
CA LEU A 110 8.94 21.47 23.99
C LEU A 110 8.49 20.09 23.49
N TYR A 111 8.65 19.07 24.31
CA TYR A 111 8.24 17.71 23.98
C TYR A 111 6.73 17.64 23.79
N VAL A 112 5.95 18.13 24.76
CA VAL A 112 4.48 18.19 24.68
C VAL A 112 4.03 19.08 23.52
N GLY A 113 4.62 20.26 23.35
CA GLY A 113 4.32 21.15 22.22
C GLY A 113 4.57 20.48 20.87
N SER A 114 5.67 19.73 20.74
CA SER A 114 5.98 18.97 19.51
C SER A 114 4.95 17.87 19.23
N LEU A 115 4.44 17.20 20.27
CA LEU A 115 3.39 16.19 20.13
C LEU A 115 2.08 16.81 19.69
N ILE A 116 1.70 17.98 20.22
CA ILE A 116 0.49 18.70 19.82
C ILE A 116 0.57 19.13 18.35
N VAL A 117 1.69 19.73 17.92
CA VAL A 117 1.90 20.11 16.52
C VAL A 117 1.83 18.87 15.62
N LYS A 118 2.48 17.78 16.01
CA LYS A 118 2.44 16.52 15.26
C LYS A 118 1.02 15.94 15.18
N TYR A 119 0.23 16.04 16.24
CA TYR A 119 -1.17 15.62 16.25
C TYR A 119 -2.02 16.43 15.27
N ILE A 120 -1.86 17.76 15.26
CA ILE A 120 -2.58 18.64 14.32
C ILE A 120 -2.18 18.32 12.87
N ASP A 121 -0.90 18.07 12.61
CA ASP A 121 -0.43 17.70 11.28
C ASP A 121 -0.96 16.32 10.85
N MET A 122 -1.04 15.35 11.77
CA MET A 122 -1.68 14.06 11.53
C MET A 122 -3.17 14.21 11.19
N GLU A 123 -3.89 15.11 11.87
CA GLU A 123 -5.30 15.39 11.58
C GLU A 123 -5.49 16.03 10.19
N LYS A 124 -4.55 16.89 9.77
CA LYS A 124 -4.52 17.44 8.40
C LYS A 124 -4.19 16.38 7.35
N GLN A 125 -3.25 15.47 7.64
CA GLN A 125 -2.88 14.39 6.72
C GLN A 125 -4.01 13.38 6.48
N LYS A 126 -4.94 13.20 7.43
CA LYS A 126 -6.18 12.42 7.19
C LYS A 126 -7.02 12.91 5.99
N ARG A 127 -6.77 14.11 5.47
CA ARG A 127 -7.46 14.64 4.27
C ARG A 127 -6.74 14.34 2.95
N ALA A 128 -5.49 13.86 2.98
CA ALA A 128 -4.79 13.47 1.78
C ALA A 128 -5.23 12.05 1.38
N VAL A 129 -5.80 11.90 0.19
CA VAL A 129 -6.13 10.59 -0.37
C VAL A 129 -4.82 9.83 -0.61
N SER A 130 -4.67 8.67 0.03
CA SER A 130 -3.48 7.84 -0.17
C SER A 130 -3.43 7.28 -1.60
N TYR A 131 -2.22 6.97 -2.07
CA TYR A 131 -2.03 6.43 -3.42
C TYR A 131 -2.81 5.11 -3.63
N GLY A 132 -2.80 4.22 -2.63
CA GLY A 132 -3.58 2.98 -2.62
C GLY A 132 -5.09 3.20 -2.72
N THR A 133 -5.60 4.19 -1.98
CA THR A 133 -7.02 4.60 -2.05
C THR A 133 -7.41 5.05 -3.45
N GLY A 134 -6.62 5.93 -4.06
CA GLY A 134 -6.87 6.41 -5.43
C GLY A 134 -6.85 5.30 -6.48
N MET A 135 -5.94 4.33 -6.34
CA MET A 135 -5.88 3.15 -7.21
C MET A 135 -7.13 2.27 -7.08
N ALA A 136 -7.61 2.03 -5.87
CA ALA A 136 -8.81 1.24 -5.63
C ALA A 136 -10.05 1.89 -6.23
N CYS A 137 -10.25 3.19 -6.00
CA CYS A 137 -11.37 3.95 -6.58
C CYS A 137 -11.32 3.92 -8.12
N SER A 138 -10.14 4.13 -8.71
CA SER A 138 -9.98 4.13 -10.17
C SER A 138 -10.22 2.75 -10.78
N PHE A 139 -9.80 1.68 -10.10
CA PHE A 139 -10.06 0.31 -10.54
C PHE A 139 -11.54 -0.06 -10.47
N TYR A 140 -12.21 0.39 -9.41
CA TYR A 140 -13.64 0.19 -9.29
C TYR A 140 -14.42 0.95 -10.36
N GLU A 141 -14.31 2.28 -10.39
CA GLU A 141 -15.10 3.14 -11.27
C GLU A 141 -14.75 2.95 -12.75
N GLY A 142 -13.47 2.78 -13.07
CA GLY A 142 -13.00 2.64 -14.44
C GLY A 142 -13.17 1.25 -15.04
N TYR A 143 -13.48 0.24 -14.22
CA TYR A 143 -13.51 -1.15 -14.65
C TYR A 143 -14.60 -1.98 -13.97
N LEU A 144 -14.52 -2.28 -12.66
CA LEU A 144 -15.45 -3.22 -12.02
C LEU A 144 -16.92 -2.76 -12.10
N ALA A 145 -17.19 -1.46 -11.92
CA ALA A 145 -18.52 -0.86 -12.04
C ALA A 145 -19.15 -1.07 -13.43
N HIS A 146 -18.34 -1.33 -14.46
CA HIS A 146 -18.81 -1.57 -15.81
C HIS A 146 -19.08 -3.05 -16.12
N MET A 147 -18.50 -3.99 -15.38
CA MET A 147 -18.59 -5.43 -15.70
C MET A 147 -19.32 -6.27 -14.66
N ILE A 148 -19.31 -5.86 -13.39
CA ILE A 148 -19.94 -6.60 -12.30
C ILE A 148 -21.47 -6.45 -12.31
N PRO A 149 -22.03 -5.23 -12.24
CA PRO A 149 -23.47 -5.05 -12.17
C PRO A 149 -24.16 -5.32 -13.51
N SER A 150 -25.36 -5.87 -13.44
CA SER A 150 -26.31 -5.91 -14.56
C SER A 150 -27.01 -4.56 -14.67
N ASP A 151 -27.27 -4.08 -15.87
CA ASP A 151 -28.09 -2.88 -16.08
C ASP A 151 -29.58 -3.21 -16.29
N GLY A 152 -29.95 -4.49 -16.17
CA GLY A 152 -31.32 -4.99 -16.34
C GLY A 152 -31.87 -4.94 -17.76
N HIS A 153 -31.09 -4.45 -18.74
CA HIS A 153 -31.59 -4.18 -20.09
C HIS A 153 -30.60 -4.59 -21.19
N LYS A 154 -29.48 -3.89 -21.33
CA LYS A 154 -28.55 -4.04 -22.48
C LYS A 154 -27.30 -4.83 -22.13
N PHE A 155 -26.96 -4.93 -20.84
CA PHE A 155 -25.74 -5.51 -20.34
C PHE A 155 -26.03 -6.58 -19.30
N VAL A 156 -25.70 -7.82 -19.65
CA VAL A 156 -25.65 -8.92 -18.70
C VAL A 156 -24.56 -8.64 -17.67
N GLY A 157 -24.91 -8.75 -16.39
CA GLY A 157 -23.95 -8.63 -15.30
C GLY A 157 -23.00 -9.83 -15.26
N PHE A 158 -21.98 -9.75 -14.42
CA PHE A 158 -20.94 -10.78 -14.32
C PHE A 158 -21.49 -12.19 -14.03
N GLU A 159 -22.44 -12.30 -13.08
CA GLU A 159 -23.02 -13.60 -12.71
C GLU A 159 -23.77 -14.25 -13.87
N GLU A 160 -24.54 -13.47 -14.63
CA GLU A 160 -25.26 -13.96 -15.80
C GLU A 160 -24.29 -14.37 -16.91
N ASN A 161 -23.21 -13.61 -17.10
CA ASN A 161 -22.16 -13.97 -18.05
C ASN A 161 -21.50 -15.32 -17.70
N ILE A 162 -21.27 -15.59 -16.40
CA ILE A 162 -20.80 -16.90 -15.94
C ILE A 162 -21.83 -17.99 -16.25
N ARG A 163 -23.12 -17.77 -15.98
CA ARG A 163 -24.19 -18.75 -16.27
C ARG A 163 -24.30 -19.07 -17.77
N MET A 164 -24.16 -18.06 -18.62
CA MET A 164 -24.10 -18.26 -20.07
C MET A 164 -22.88 -19.10 -20.47
N TYR A 165 -21.71 -18.81 -19.89
CA TYR A 165 -20.49 -19.60 -20.14
C TYR A 165 -20.65 -21.05 -19.67
N GLU A 166 -21.24 -21.28 -18.50
CA GLU A 166 -21.57 -22.62 -18.00
C GLU A 166 -22.43 -23.41 -18.98
N SER A 167 -23.48 -22.77 -19.52
CA SER A 167 -24.37 -23.41 -20.49
C SER A 167 -23.68 -23.68 -21.83
N ASN A 168 -22.87 -22.76 -22.32
CA ASN A 168 -22.24 -22.85 -23.65
C ASN A 168 -21.09 -23.86 -23.68
N GLU A 169 -20.30 -23.94 -22.61
CA GLU A 169 -19.16 -24.85 -22.51
C GLU A 169 -19.51 -26.13 -21.73
N SER A 170 -20.78 -26.27 -21.31
CA SER A 170 -21.28 -27.35 -20.47
C SER A 170 -20.41 -27.58 -19.24
N ILE A 171 -20.14 -26.54 -18.43
CA ILE A 171 -19.33 -26.63 -17.19
C ILE A 171 -20.06 -26.01 -16.00
N LYS A 172 -19.50 -26.15 -14.79
CA LYS A 172 -20.00 -25.52 -13.57
C LYS A 172 -18.88 -24.79 -12.82
N PHE A 173 -19.16 -23.56 -12.39
CA PHE A 173 -18.36 -22.79 -11.46
C PHE A 173 -18.93 -23.03 -10.05
N PRO A 174 -18.17 -23.65 -9.13
CA PRO A 174 -18.63 -23.83 -7.77
C PRO A 174 -18.90 -22.51 -7.05
N VAL A 175 -18.20 -21.44 -7.43
CA VAL A 175 -18.36 -20.10 -6.86
C VAL A 175 -18.44 -19.09 -7.99
N ILE A 176 -19.57 -18.39 -8.10
CA ILE A 176 -19.79 -17.34 -9.09
C ILE A 176 -19.29 -16.00 -8.51
N ARG A 177 -17.97 -15.86 -8.42
CA ARG A 177 -17.28 -14.62 -8.02
C ARG A 177 -16.07 -14.36 -8.92
N LEU A 178 -15.73 -13.08 -9.09
CA LEU A 178 -14.45 -12.69 -9.65
C LEU A 178 -13.39 -12.69 -8.55
N PHE A 179 -12.42 -13.60 -8.65
CA PHE A 179 -11.26 -13.62 -7.76
C PHE A 179 -10.20 -12.62 -8.24
N ILE A 180 -9.97 -11.58 -7.45
CA ILE A 180 -9.00 -10.52 -7.72
C ILE A 180 -7.70 -10.85 -6.97
N ILE A 181 -6.68 -11.28 -7.71
CA ILE A 181 -5.39 -11.72 -7.16
C ILE A 181 -4.51 -10.51 -6.85
N ILE A 182 -4.03 -10.46 -5.61
CA ILE A 182 -3.18 -9.41 -5.06
C ILE A 182 -1.84 -10.04 -4.70
N THR A 183 -0.80 -9.71 -5.46
CA THR A 183 0.53 -10.30 -5.32
C THR A 183 1.43 -9.48 -4.40
N LYS A 184 2.27 -10.16 -3.63
CA LYS A 184 3.17 -9.52 -2.66
C LYS A 184 4.19 -8.59 -3.33
N ASP A 185 4.79 -9.01 -4.43
CA ASP A 185 5.79 -8.19 -5.15
C ASP A 185 5.15 -7.20 -6.15
N LEU A 186 3.81 -7.13 -6.17
CA LEU A 186 2.98 -6.33 -7.07
C LEU A 186 3.01 -6.78 -8.55
N TYR A 187 3.84 -7.77 -8.90
CA TYR A 187 3.95 -8.27 -10.25
C TYR A 187 2.72 -9.09 -10.62
N CYS A 188 2.17 -8.84 -11.80
CA CYS A 188 1.01 -9.53 -12.34
C CYS A 188 1.39 -10.03 -13.74
N PRO A 189 1.56 -11.35 -13.94
CA PRO A 189 1.94 -11.89 -15.24
C PRO A 189 0.81 -11.71 -16.26
N PRO A 190 1.11 -11.73 -17.56
CA PRO A 190 0.08 -11.71 -18.61
C PRO A 190 -0.90 -12.89 -18.56
N ASP A 191 -0.48 -14.02 -18.01
CA ASP A 191 -1.32 -15.20 -17.77
C ASP A 191 -1.03 -15.76 -16.37
N LEU A 192 -2.08 -16.02 -15.57
CA LEU A 192 -1.97 -16.62 -14.24
C LEU A 192 -1.30 -18.01 -14.25
N LYS A 193 -1.25 -18.69 -15.41
CA LYS A 193 -0.45 -19.92 -15.58
C LYS A 193 1.03 -19.73 -15.24
N ALA A 194 1.55 -18.51 -15.35
CA ALA A 194 2.94 -18.23 -14.99
C ALA A 194 3.23 -18.48 -13.50
N PHE A 195 2.20 -18.56 -12.65
CA PHE A 195 2.33 -18.95 -11.25
C PHE A 195 2.27 -20.47 -11.01
N ASN A 196 2.05 -21.28 -12.04
CA ASN A 196 2.14 -22.74 -11.92
C ASN A 196 3.57 -23.17 -11.61
N LYS A 197 3.71 -24.32 -10.95
CA LYS A 197 5.01 -24.93 -10.60
C LYS A 197 5.28 -26.08 -11.57
N PRO A 198 5.92 -25.86 -12.74
CA PRO A 198 6.08 -26.90 -13.76
C PRO A 198 6.90 -28.10 -13.28
N ASN A 199 7.77 -27.90 -12.29
CA ASN A 199 8.60 -28.94 -11.69
C ASN A 199 7.89 -29.72 -10.55
N ARG A 200 6.61 -29.44 -10.29
CA ARG A 200 5.80 -30.04 -9.21
C ARG A 200 4.46 -30.54 -9.75
N PRO A 201 4.45 -31.62 -10.57
CA PRO A 201 3.23 -32.18 -11.16
C PRO A 201 2.27 -32.80 -10.13
N ASP A 202 2.74 -32.96 -8.89
CA ASP A 202 1.94 -33.40 -7.74
C ASP A 202 0.96 -32.32 -7.26
N LEU A 203 1.24 -31.05 -7.54
CA LEU A 203 0.43 -29.91 -7.10
C LEU A 203 -0.67 -29.57 -8.11
N PRO A 204 -1.80 -28.99 -7.65
CA PRO A 204 -2.78 -28.43 -8.57
C PRO A 204 -2.18 -27.28 -9.38
N TYR A 205 -2.74 -27.07 -10.57
CA TYR A 205 -2.26 -26.06 -11.50
C TYR A 205 -3.41 -25.44 -12.30
N LEU A 206 -3.16 -24.26 -12.88
CA LEU A 206 -4.13 -23.51 -13.67
C LEU A 206 -3.99 -23.82 -15.16
N GLU A 207 -5.12 -24.01 -15.83
CA GLU A 207 -5.27 -23.96 -17.28
C GLU A 207 -6.16 -22.77 -17.64
N ALA A 208 -5.74 -21.94 -18.59
CA ALA A 208 -6.52 -20.82 -19.11
C ALA A 208 -7.57 -21.39 -20.04
N CYS A 209 -8.81 -20.98 -19.85
CA CYS A 209 -9.93 -21.39 -20.67
C CYS A 209 -10.21 -20.36 -21.77
N LYS A 210 -11.26 -20.64 -22.55
CA LYS A 210 -11.90 -19.58 -23.32
C LYS A 210 -12.37 -18.48 -22.35
N PRO A 211 -12.38 -17.23 -22.81
CA PRO A 211 -12.88 -16.14 -21.99
C PRO A 211 -14.39 -16.17 -21.79
N LEU A 212 -14.85 -15.38 -20.82
CA LEU A 212 -16.25 -15.01 -20.74
C LEU A 212 -16.68 -14.11 -21.91
N GLU A 213 -17.99 -13.97 -22.09
CA GLU A 213 -18.56 -13.12 -23.14
C GLU A 213 -18.16 -11.66 -22.94
N LYS A 214 -18.04 -10.95 -24.06
CA LYS A 214 -17.58 -9.56 -24.08
C LYS A 214 -18.70 -8.62 -23.66
N VAL A 215 -18.42 -7.75 -22.68
CA VAL A 215 -19.28 -6.62 -22.33
C VAL A 215 -18.81 -5.39 -23.13
N LYS A 216 -19.72 -4.69 -23.82
CA LYS A 216 -19.39 -3.53 -24.67
C LYS A 216 -20.08 -2.28 -24.19
N LYS A 217 -19.36 -1.31 -23.62
CA LYS A 217 -19.94 -0.06 -23.09
C LYS A 217 -19.34 1.18 -23.74
N ASP A 218 -20.13 2.24 -23.85
CA ASP A 218 -19.61 3.55 -24.21
C ASP A 218 -19.11 4.24 -22.94
N VAL A 219 -17.83 4.60 -22.87
CA VAL A 219 -17.20 5.17 -21.66
C VAL A 219 -16.26 6.30 -22.05
N ALA A 220 -16.43 7.47 -21.43
CA ALA A 220 -15.53 8.63 -21.59
C ALA A 220 -15.21 8.99 -23.06
N GLY A 221 -16.23 8.96 -23.94
CA GLY A 221 -16.07 9.25 -25.37
C GLY A 221 -15.59 8.07 -26.23
N VAL A 222 -15.16 6.96 -25.62
CA VAL A 222 -14.82 5.73 -26.34
C VAL A 222 -16.09 4.92 -26.61
N LYS A 223 -16.38 4.69 -27.89
CA LYS A 223 -17.53 3.89 -28.32
C LYS A 223 -17.23 2.40 -28.28
N LYS A 224 -18.19 1.59 -27.80
CA LYS A 224 -18.12 0.12 -27.75
C LYS A 224 -16.83 -0.40 -27.10
N ARG A 225 -16.37 0.24 -26.02
CA ARG A 225 -15.23 -0.24 -25.23
C ARG A 225 -15.52 -1.64 -24.72
N VAL A 226 -14.57 -2.56 -24.95
CA VAL A 226 -14.73 -3.99 -24.65
C VAL A 226 -14.12 -4.31 -23.29
N TYR A 227 -14.92 -4.94 -22.44
CA TYR A 227 -14.52 -5.54 -21.17
C TYR A 227 -14.69 -7.06 -21.28
N ARG A 228 -13.77 -7.80 -20.67
CA ARG A 228 -13.72 -9.27 -20.77
C ARG A 228 -12.93 -9.81 -19.59
N ASN A 229 -13.43 -10.90 -19.00
CA ASN A 229 -12.73 -11.64 -17.96
C ASN A 229 -12.27 -13.00 -18.48
N SER A 230 -11.28 -13.55 -17.79
CA SER A 230 -10.72 -14.86 -18.09
C SER A 230 -11.28 -15.90 -17.14
N ALA A 231 -11.73 -17.02 -17.70
CA ALA A 231 -12.00 -18.22 -16.94
C ALA A 231 -10.73 -19.09 -16.87
N TYR A 232 -10.55 -19.75 -15.75
CA TYR A 232 -9.46 -20.67 -15.49
C TYR A 232 -10.01 -21.99 -14.98
N LYS A 233 -9.40 -23.07 -15.42
CA LYS A 233 -9.62 -24.43 -14.96
C LYS A 233 -8.50 -24.78 -13.97
N VAL A 234 -8.87 -25.08 -12.75
CA VAL A 234 -7.97 -25.58 -11.72
C VAL A 234 -7.93 -27.10 -11.83
N VAL A 235 -6.82 -27.64 -12.34
CA VAL A 235 -6.59 -29.07 -12.46
C VAL A 235 -6.11 -29.62 -11.13
N ARG A 236 -6.75 -30.68 -10.67
CA ARG A 236 -6.51 -31.32 -9.37
C ARG A 236 -6.17 -32.78 -9.58
N ARG A 237 -5.31 -33.33 -8.73
CA ARG A 237 -4.97 -34.75 -8.79
C ARG A 237 -6.14 -35.59 -8.29
N ALA A 238 -6.56 -36.57 -9.08
CA ALA A 238 -7.60 -37.53 -8.74
C ALA A 238 -8.95 -36.92 -8.31
N ALA A 239 -9.26 -35.69 -8.75
CA ALA A 239 -10.54 -35.04 -8.53
C ALA A 239 -10.96 -34.26 -9.78
N PRO A 240 -12.28 -34.05 -10.00
CA PRO A 240 -12.76 -33.23 -11.09
C PRO A 240 -12.15 -31.82 -11.06
N PRO A 241 -11.89 -31.19 -12.21
CA PRO A 241 -11.37 -29.84 -12.25
C PRO A 241 -12.39 -28.83 -11.72
N LEU A 242 -11.90 -27.73 -11.15
CA LEU A 242 -12.74 -26.59 -10.76
C LEU A 242 -12.63 -25.50 -11.81
N TYR A 243 -13.69 -24.72 -12.00
CA TYR A 243 -13.65 -23.55 -12.87
C TYR A 243 -13.82 -22.29 -12.04
N VAL A 244 -13.00 -21.28 -12.32
CA VAL A 244 -12.99 -20.00 -11.62
C VAL A 244 -12.84 -18.86 -12.61
N ALA A 245 -13.38 -17.70 -12.27
CA ALA A 245 -13.05 -16.45 -12.96
C ALA A 245 -12.07 -15.68 -12.08
N ALA A 246 -10.87 -15.45 -12.59
CA ALA A 246 -9.79 -14.86 -11.82
C ALA A 246 -8.92 -13.93 -12.67
N GLU A 247 -8.41 -12.89 -12.04
CA GLU A 247 -7.50 -11.92 -12.65
C GLU A 247 -6.68 -11.19 -11.59
N CYS A 248 -5.53 -10.65 -11.96
CA CYS A 248 -4.76 -9.82 -11.04
C CYS A 248 -5.33 -8.40 -10.91
N ALA A 249 -5.10 -7.77 -9.75
CA ALA A 249 -5.32 -6.34 -9.54
C ALA A 249 -4.35 -5.49 -10.37
N THR A 250 -4.74 -5.16 -11.59
CA THR A 250 -3.91 -4.41 -12.56
C THR A 250 -3.35 -3.05 -12.06
N PRO A 251 -3.98 -2.29 -11.14
CA PRO A 251 -3.35 -1.09 -10.58
C PRO A 251 -2.05 -1.39 -9.83
N LEU A 252 -1.98 -2.52 -9.12
CA LEU A 252 -0.77 -2.92 -8.40
C LEU A 252 0.36 -3.27 -9.38
N HIS A 253 0.03 -3.90 -10.51
CA HIS A 253 1.01 -4.09 -11.58
C HIS A 253 1.53 -2.76 -12.15
N THR A 254 0.66 -1.77 -12.28
CA THR A 254 1.07 -0.43 -12.70
C THR A 254 2.09 0.16 -11.71
N LEU A 255 1.86 0.00 -10.41
CA LEU A 255 2.83 0.40 -9.39
C LEU A 255 4.14 -0.41 -9.49
N HIS A 256 4.09 -1.73 -9.72
CA HIS A 256 5.28 -2.53 -9.97
C HIS A 256 6.14 -1.96 -11.12
N LEU A 257 5.52 -1.59 -12.23
CA LEU A 257 6.20 -1.00 -13.39
C LEU A 257 6.75 0.40 -13.10
N VAL A 258 6.07 1.20 -12.28
CA VAL A 258 6.56 2.50 -11.83
C VAL A 258 7.82 2.32 -10.97
N LEU A 259 7.79 1.40 -10.00
CA LEU A 259 8.89 1.19 -9.06
C LEU A 259 10.12 0.51 -9.70
N SER A 260 9.94 -0.23 -10.80
CA SER A 260 11.06 -0.72 -11.61
C SER A 260 11.74 0.38 -12.44
N LYS A 261 11.08 1.53 -12.65
CA LYS A 261 11.56 2.66 -13.45
C LYS A 261 11.94 3.86 -12.58
N LYS A 262 12.74 3.63 -11.53
CA LYS A 262 13.13 4.64 -10.53
C LYS A 262 13.64 5.96 -11.12
N ALA A 263 14.38 5.90 -12.22
CA ALA A 263 14.91 7.09 -12.90
C ALA A 263 13.81 8.04 -13.45
N LEU A 264 12.62 7.52 -13.73
CA LEU A 264 11.49 8.31 -14.25
C LEU A 264 10.57 8.83 -13.14
N TYR A 265 10.57 8.18 -11.97
CA TYR A 265 9.59 8.40 -10.90
C TYR A 265 10.29 8.51 -9.54
N THR A 266 11.22 9.47 -9.44
CA THR A 266 12.05 9.66 -8.25
C THR A 266 11.23 9.98 -7.00
N GLU A 267 10.06 10.61 -7.17
CA GLU A 267 9.12 10.98 -6.12
C GLU A 267 8.48 9.77 -5.42
N LEU A 268 8.50 8.60 -6.07
CA LEU A 268 7.90 7.36 -5.59
C LEU A 268 8.94 6.32 -5.15
N GLU A 269 10.23 6.67 -5.11
CA GLU A 269 11.31 5.72 -4.79
C GLU A 269 11.19 5.14 -3.38
N ASP A 270 10.81 5.97 -2.41
CA ASP A 270 10.70 5.62 -0.99
C ASP A 270 9.26 5.24 -0.58
N ILE A 271 8.38 4.92 -1.55
CA ILE A 271 7.00 4.56 -1.22
C ILE A 271 6.95 3.27 -0.40
N ASP A 272 6.16 3.27 0.67
CA ASP A 272 5.88 2.07 1.44
C ASP A 272 4.86 1.21 0.66
N LYS A 273 5.36 0.13 0.05
CA LYS A 273 4.54 -0.75 -0.78
C LYS A 273 3.45 -1.45 0.03
N ASP A 274 3.76 -1.84 1.26
CA ASP A 274 2.85 -2.59 2.12
C ASP A 274 1.71 -1.69 2.59
N GLU A 275 2.01 -0.43 2.93
CA GLU A 275 1.00 0.59 3.22
C GLU A 275 0.07 0.81 2.02
N VAL A 276 0.63 0.98 0.82
CA VAL A 276 -0.15 1.20 -0.40
C VAL A 276 -1.05 0.01 -0.75
N VAL A 277 -0.54 -1.23 -0.61
CA VAL A 277 -1.34 -2.44 -0.83
C VAL A 277 -2.44 -2.55 0.22
N ASN A 278 -2.13 -2.30 1.49
CA ASN A 278 -3.12 -2.33 2.56
C ASN A 278 -4.26 -1.32 2.32
N ASP A 279 -3.91 -0.10 1.93
CA ASP A 279 -4.89 0.94 1.60
C ASP A 279 -5.73 0.57 0.37
N PHE A 280 -5.10 0.02 -0.67
CA PHE A 280 -5.79 -0.49 -1.85
C PHE A 280 -6.81 -1.57 -1.48
N CYS A 281 -6.37 -2.60 -0.75
CA CYS A 281 -7.22 -3.70 -0.31
C CYS A 281 -8.38 -3.23 0.57
N THR A 282 -8.08 -2.35 1.54
CA THR A 282 -9.07 -1.82 2.48
C THR A 282 -10.13 -1.01 1.73
N MET A 283 -9.72 -0.08 0.88
CA MET A 283 -10.65 0.74 0.12
C MET A 283 -11.47 -0.09 -0.87
N LEU A 284 -10.82 -0.99 -1.63
CA LEU A 284 -11.53 -1.83 -2.60
C LEU A 284 -12.55 -2.74 -1.91
N THR A 285 -12.16 -3.39 -0.81
CA THR A 285 -13.06 -4.24 -0.01
C THR A 285 -14.24 -3.43 0.54
N SER A 286 -13.98 -2.21 1.04
CA SER A 286 -15.03 -1.30 1.50
C SER A 286 -16.04 -0.98 0.39
N ILE A 287 -15.56 -0.64 -0.81
CA ILE A 287 -16.43 -0.35 -1.96
C ILE A 287 -17.26 -1.58 -2.33
N LEU A 288 -16.62 -2.75 -2.46
CA LEU A 288 -17.25 -4.00 -2.88
C LEU A 288 -18.29 -4.51 -1.87
N THR A 289 -18.09 -4.27 -0.57
CA THR A 289 -19.00 -4.73 0.49
C THR A 289 -20.14 -3.74 0.77
N THR A 290 -19.91 -2.45 0.53
CA THR A 290 -20.90 -1.39 0.75
C THR A 290 -21.83 -1.22 -0.44
N ASN A 291 -21.36 -1.42 -1.67
CA ASN A 291 -22.22 -1.33 -2.85
C ASN A 291 -23.07 -2.62 -3.02
N PRO A 292 -24.41 -2.54 -2.94
CA PRO A 292 -25.30 -3.69 -3.11
C PRO A 292 -25.11 -4.41 -4.45
N ASP A 293 -24.76 -3.69 -5.51
CA ASP A 293 -24.64 -4.26 -6.85
C ASP A 293 -23.37 -5.10 -7.04
N CYS A 294 -22.39 -4.95 -6.15
CA CYS A 294 -21.10 -5.66 -6.18
C CYS A 294 -20.92 -6.62 -5.00
N LYS A 295 -21.73 -6.47 -3.95
CA LYS A 295 -21.62 -7.27 -2.72
C LYS A 295 -21.72 -8.75 -3.03
N GLY A 296 -20.69 -9.50 -2.65
CA GLY A 296 -20.62 -10.95 -2.83
C GLY A 296 -20.30 -11.42 -4.25
N LYS A 297 -19.96 -10.52 -5.18
CA LYS A 297 -19.63 -10.85 -6.59
C LYS A 297 -18.13 -10.81 -6.90
N CYS A 298 -17.34 -10.22 -6.02
CA CYS A 298 -15.88 -10.15 -6.13
C CYS A 298 -15.24 -10.60 -4.82
N GLU A 299 -14.04 -11.14 -4.91
CA GLU A 299 -13.27 -11.62 -3.76
C GLU A 299 -11.79 -11.26 -3.94
N CYS A 300 -11.22 -10.49 -3.00
CA CYS A 300 -9.79 -10.18 -3.02
C CYS A 300 -8.98 -11.34 -2.43
N ILE A 301 -7.99 -11.83 -3.17
CA ILE A 301 -7.14 -12.96 -2.78
C ILE A 301 -5.70 -12.52 -2.71
N TYR A 302 -5.12 -12.53 -1.50
CA TYR A 302 -3.70 -12.31 -1.33
C TYR A 302 -2.91 -13.57 -1.72
N PHE A 303 -1.86 -13.39 -2.50
CA PHE A 303 -0.96 -14.47 -2.93
C PHE A 303 0.50 -14.03 -2.78
N ASP A 304 1.24 -14.70 -1.89
CA ASP A 304 2.68 -14.51 -1.77
C ASP A 304 3.40 -15.22 -2.92
N ASN A 305 3.53 -14.52 -4.04
CA ASN A 305 4.23 -15.04 -5.21
C ASN A 305 5.76 -15.03 -5.08
N THR A 306 6.30 -14.56 -3.94
CA THR A 306 7.73 -14.63 -3.63
C THR A 306 8.10 -15.88 -2.85
N ASP A 307 7.12 -16.54 -2.22
CA ASP A 307 7.31 -17.81 -1.53
C ASP A 307 7.44 -18.97 -2.55
N PRO A 308 8.57 -19.69 -2.57
CA PRO A 308 8.77 -20.84 -3.45
C PRO A 308 7.72 -21.95 -3.26
N GLU A 309 7.18 -22.12 -2.06
CA GLU A 309 6.20 -23.16 -1.73
C GLU A 309 4.75 -22.73 -2.03
N ALA A 310 4.49 -21.44 -2.15
CA ALA A 310 3.15 -20.93 -2.43
C ALA A 310 2.68 -21.36 -3.84
N ASN A 311 1.45 -21.88 -3.91
CA ASN A 311 0.80 -22.34 -5.13
C ASN A 311 -0.57 -21.67 -5.28
N LEU A 312 -0.74 -20.85 -6.32
CA LEU A 312 -1.97 -20.08 -6.52
C LEU A 312 -3.21 -20.97 -6.73
N ALA A 313 -3.07 -22.10 -7.43
CA ALA A 313 -4.17 -23.03 -7.65
C ALA A 313 -4.68 -23.61 -6.32
N GLN A 314 -3.78 -23.93 -5.40
CA GLN A 314 -4.11 -24.39 -4.05
C GLN A 314 -4.81 -23.28 -3.24
N VAL A 315 -4.29 -22.06 -3.26
CA VAL A 315 -4.92 -20.89 -2.60
C VAL A 315 -6.36 -20.68 -3.08
N LEU A 316 -6.60 -20.81 -4.39
CA LEU A 316 -7.95 -20.71 -4.97
C LEU A 316 -8.86 -21.86 -4.52
N ILE A 317 -8.36 -23.10 -4.47
CA ILE A 317 -9.13 -24.26 -3.97
C ILE A 317 -9.54 -24.04 -2.51
N ASP A 318 -8.60 -23.60 -1.67
CA ASP A 318 -8.85 -23.38 -0.25
C ASP A 318 -9.89 -22.28 -0.06
N ARG A 319 -9.81 -21.20 -0.84
CA ARG A 319 -10.82 -20.15 -0.82
C ARG A 319 -12.19 -20.62 -1.30
N ILE A 320 -12.27 -21.43 -2.34
CA ILE A 320 -13.53 -22.02 -2.81
C ILE A 320 -14.15 -22.85 -1.69
N ARG A 321 -13.36 -23.68 -1.01
CA ARG A 321 -13.82 -24.52 0.12
C ARG A 321 -14.37 -23.67 1.27
N GLU A 322 -13.76 -22.52 1.56
CA GLU A 322 -14.25 -21.59 2.57
C GLU A 322 -15.59 -20.93 2.19
N ILE A 323 -15.74 -20.55 0.92
CA ILE A 323 -16.94 -19.85 0.43
C ILE A 323 -18.11 -20.81 0.21
N GLU A 324 -17.82 -21.99 -0.35
CA GLU A 324 -18.79 -23.02 -0.70
C GLU A 324 -18.28 -24.39 -0.24
N PRO A 325 -18.54 -24.80 1.01
CA PRO A 325 -18.05 -26.07 1.55
C PRO A 325 -18.53 -27.31 0.77
N ASN A 326 -19.69 -27.22 0.09
CA ASN A 326 -20.27 -28.32 -0.68
C ASN A 326 -19.85 -28.28 -2.17
N PHE A 327 -18.80 -27.54 -2.52
CA PHE A 327 -18.40 -27.34 -3.92
C PHE A 327 -18.13 -28.66 -4.68
N GLU A 328 -17.71 -29.72 -3.99
CA GLU A 328 -17.47 -31.02 -4.61
C GLU A 328 -18.77 -31.65 -5.15
N GLU A 329 -19.92 -31.41 -4.51
CA GLU A 329 -21.22 -31.91 -5.00
C GLU A 329 -21.66 -31.15 -6.24
N ILE A 330 -21.49 -29.82 -6.24
CA ILE A 330 -21.81 -28.94 -7.38
C ILE A 330 -21.03 -29.34 -8.63
N VAL A 331 -19.77 -29.75 -8.45
CA VAL A 331 -18.92 -30.15 -9.57
C VAL A 331 -19.26 -31.57 -10.07
N ARG A 332 -19.65 -32.47 -9.16
CA ARG A 332 -20.03 -33.86 -9.49
C ARG A 332 -21.43 -33.99 -10.09
N SER A 333 -22.35 -33.07 -9.81
CA SER A 333 -23.71 -33.11 -10.37
C SER A 333 -23.75 -33.01 -11.91
N LYS A 334 -22.60 -32.76 -12.55
CA LYS A 334 -22.41 -32.82 -14.00
C LYS A 334 -22.34 -34.25 -14.56
N ASP A 335 -22.02 -35.25 -13.75
CA ASP A 335 -21.81 -36.62 -14.24
C ASP A 335 -23.12 -37.44 -14.36
N CYS A 336 -24.30 -36.84 -14.19
CA CYS A 336 -25.59 -37.55 -14.13
C CYS A 336 -26.73 -37.00 -15.01
N ASP A 337 -26.53 -35.94 -15.80
CA ASP A 337 -27.55 -35.38 -16.71
C ASP A 337 -27.18 -35.55 -18.20
#